data_AF-A0A1I0ERF2-F1
#
_entry.id   AF-A0A1I0ERF2-F1
#
_cell.length_a   1.000
_cell.length_b   1.000
_cell.length_c   1.000
_cell.angle_alpha   90.00
_cell.angle_beta   90.00
_cell.angle_gamma   90.00
#
_symmetry.space_group_name_H-M   'P 1'
#
loop_
_entity.id
_entity.type
_entity.pdbx_description
1 polymer ?
#
loop_
_entity_poly.entity_id
_entity_poly.type
_entity_poly.pdbx_seq_one_letter_code
_entity_poly.pdbx_strand_id
1 'polypeptide(L)'
;MTAKAMLAAARKDLGLTGRPNRITKDYAKRNGAEFLAVAWCQMSITWWARQSGNEDAVLPRGDRAYTVWSAEDGEALGRWHAGTVANIKKYAQPGAVVYFDWQYTDRIAAIDHVGLVEQVLPDGRVQTIEGNSGDAVKRRVRSADVIAGFWNPDYEEDDMPSAKDIADAVYERFTGTVTGDVWAAREKILDVGQKIDPKTALRQIWAYTKDGYARDREILARLAAQDATIKALADALAARDSNLDADSLLDRIRAELENVSIRLDVGK
;
A
#
# COMPACT_ATOMS: atom_id res chain seq x y z
N MET A 1 -24.15 7.68 -2.87
CA MET A 1 -23.51 8.95 -2.45
C MET A 1 -22.53 8.62 -1.34
N THR A 2 -21.22 8.75 -1.60
CA THR A 2 -20.19 8.05 -0.81
C THR A 2 -19.16 9.00 -0.21
N ALA A 3 -18.44 8.55 0.83
CA ALA A 3 -17.35 9.30 1.46
C ALA A 3 -16.26 9.70 0.47
N LYS A 4 -15.98 8.84 -0.53
CA LYS A 4 -15.03 9.12 -1.62
C LYS A 4 -15.47 10.29 -2.48
N ALA A 5 -16.77 10.38 -2.81
CA ALA A 5 -17.31 11.51 -3.57
C ALA A 5 -17.17 12.82 -2.77
N MET A 6 -17.44 12.78 -1.45
CA MET A 6 -17.24 13.92 -0.55
C MET A 6 -15.77 14.39 -0.56
N LEU A 7 -14.83 13.46 -0.39
CA LEU A 7 -13.40 13.77 -0.43
C LEU A 7 -12.94 14.25 -1.81
N ALA A 8 -13.49 13.72 -2.90
CA ALA A 8 -13.19 14.17 -4.25
C ALA A 8 -13.65 15.61 -4.48
N ALA A 9 -14.83 16.00 -3.97
CA ALA A 9 -15.29 17.39 -3.99
C ALA A 9 -14.34 18.30 -3.20
N ALA A 10 -13.97 17.90 -1.98
CA ALA A 10 -13.04 18.67 -1.15
C ALA A 10 -11.66 18.88 -1.80
N ARG A 11 -11.10 17.83 -2.43
CA ARG A 11 -9.80 17.88 -3.10
C ARG A 11 -9.77 18.85 -4.29
N LYS A 12 -10.88 19.00 -5.03
CA LYS A 12 -10.96 19.91 -6.19
C LYS A 12 -10.75 21.38 -5.80
N ASP A 13 -11.03 21.73 -4.56
CA ASP A 13 -10.90 23.11 -4.08
C ASP A 13 -9.57 23.37 -3.36
N LEU A 14 -8.66 22.39 -3.24
CA LEU A 14 -7.33 22.63 -2.65
C LEU A 14 -6.63 23.80 -3.35
N GLY A 15 -6.18 24.78 -2.55
CA GLY A 15 -5.57 26.01 -3.06
C GLY A 15 -6.54 27.13 -3.40
N LEU A 16 -7.86 26.93 -3.33
CA LEU A 16 -8.84 28.01 -3.39
C LEU A 16 -8.60 28.97 -2.22
N THR A 17 -8.48 30.27 -2.51
CA THR A 17 -8.15 31.31 -1.52
C THR A 17 -9.14 32.47 -1.53
N GLY A 18 -9.10 33.27 -0.46
CA GLY A 18 -9.77 34.55 -0.37
C GLY A 18 -11.26 34.47 -0.09
N ARG A 19 -11.85 35.63 0.15
CA ARG A 19 -13.30 35.85 0.19
C ARG A 19 -13.63 37.20 -0.47
N PRO A 20 -14.68 37.29 -1.32
CA PRO A 20 -15.58 36.20 -1.68
C PRO A 20 -14.93 35.21 -2.68
N ASN A 21 -15.09 33.92 -2.42
CA ASN A 21 -14.74 32.82 -3.32
C ASN A 21 -16.00 32.05 -3.76
N ARG A 22 -15.83 31.00 -4.58
CA ARG A 22 -16.96 30.21 -5.10
C ARG A 22 -17.86 29.60 -3.99
N ILE A 23 -17.25 29.16 -2.88
CA ILE A 23 -17.94 28.56 -1.73
C ILE A 23 -18.80 29.62 -1.04
N THR A 24 -18.21 30.78 -0.73
CA THR A 24 -18.94 31.89 -0.08
C THR A 24 -20.05 32.45 -0.98
N LYS A 25 -19.83 32.51 -2.30
CA LYS A 25 -20.82 32.99 -3.26
C LYS A 25 -22.00 32.03 -3.39
N ASP A 26 -21.74 30.73 -3.46
CA ASP A 26 -22.79 29.71 -3.53
C ASP A 26 -23.66 29.70 -2.28
N TYR A 27 -23.03 29.73 -1.11
CA TYR A 27 -23.75 29.77 0.16
C TYR A 27 -24.56 31.07 0.30
N ALA A 28 -23.97 32.22 -0.03
CA ALA A 28 -24.64 33.52 0.05
C ALA A 28 -25.87 33.63 -0.87
N LYS A 29 -25.83 32.99 -2.05
CA LYS A 29 -26.97 32.95 -2.98
C LYS A 29 -28.24 32.35 -2.34
N ARG A 30 -28.07 31.44 -1.37
CA ARG A 30 -29.16 30.70 -0.73
C ARG A 30 -29.48 31.20 0.67
N ASN A 31 -28.52 31.81 1.35
CA ASN A 31 -28.61 32.12 2.77
C ASN A 31 -28.45 33.60 3.14
N GLY A 32 -28.06 34.48 2.19
CA GLY A 32 -27.90 35.92 2.45
C GLY A 32 -26.55 36.48 2.01
N ALA A 33 -26.52 37.75 1.58
CA ALA A 33 -25.32 38.39 1.04
C ALA A 33 -24.20 38.60 2.08
N GLU A 34 -24.53 38.64 3.37
CA GLU A 34 -23.59 38.74 4.49
C GLU A 34 -22.56 37.59 4.51
N PHE A 35 -22.93 36.42 3.99
CA PHE A 35 -22.04 35.25 3.95
C PHE A 35 -20.89 35.37 2.93
N LEU A 36 -20.87 36.42 2.10
CA LEU A 36 -19.78 36.66 1.15
C LEU A 36 -18.43 36.95 1.82
N ALA A 37 -18.43 37.48 3.05
CA ALA A 37 -17.24 38.01 3.71
C ALA A 37 -16.94 37.38 5.09
N VAL A 38 -17.74 36.42 5.56
CA VAL A 38 -17.52 35.78 6.88
C VAL A 38 -16.47 34.67 6.83
N ALA A 39 -16.13 34.11 7.99
CA ALA A 39 -15.34 32.89 8.06
C ALA A 39 -16.12 31.73 7.44
N TRP A 40 -15.48 30.95 6.57
CA TRP A 40 -16.18 30.04 5.66
C TRP A 40 -15.78 28.56 5.82
N CYS A 41 -15.22 28.18 6.96
CA CYS A 41 -14.81 26.81 7.25
C CYS A 41 -15.99 25.82 7.15
N GLN A 42 -17.08 26.05 7.89
CA GLN A 42 -18.26 25.17 7.82
C GLN A 42 -19.02 25.29 6.49
N MET A 43 -19.00 26.47 5.87
CA MET A 43 -19.57 26.66 4.53
C MET A 43 -18.85 25.77 3.50
N SER A 44 -17.57 25.45 3.69
CA SER A 44 -16.85 24.52 2.82
C SER A 44 -17.38 23.09 2.93
N ILE A 45 -17.74 22.62 4.14
CA ILE A 45 -18.38 21.32 4.34
C ILE A 45 -19.74 21.28 3.64
N THR A 46 -20.55 22.34 3.80
CA THR A 46 -21.84 22.48 3.09
C THR A 46 -21.65 22.41 1.58
N TRP A 47 -20.69 23.15 1.04
CA TRP A 47 -20.39 23.13 -0.38
C TRP A 47 -19.96 21.74 -0.87
N TRP A 48 -19.02 21.07 -0.18
CA TRP A 48 -18.56 19.74 -0.58
C TRP A 48 -19.66 18.68 -0.49
N ALA A 49 -20.55 18.77 0.50
CA ALA A 49 -21.72 17.89 0.60
C ALA A 49 -22.57 18.04 -0.67
N ARG A 50 -22.89 19.28 -1.06
CA ARG A 50 -23.67 19.57 -2.27
C ARG A 50 -23.00 19.15 -3.56
N GLN A 51 -21.70 19.41 -3.70
CA GLN A 51 -20.96 19.03 -4.91
C GLN A 51 -20.76 17.51 -5.05
N SER A 52 -20.98 16.75 -3.98
CA SER A 52 -20.85 15.30 -3.97
C SER A 52 -22.18 14.55 -3.91
N GLY A 53 -23.31 15.27 -3.78
CA GLY A 53 -24.63 14.70 -3.52
C GLY A 53 -24.87 14.28 -2.07
N ASN A 54 -23.90 14.45 -1.16
CA ASN A 54 -24.00 13.95 0.21
C ASN A 54 -24.81 14.88 1.15
N GLU A 55 -25.71 15.72 0.63
CA GLU A 55 -26.51 16.65 1.46
C GLU A 55 -27.29 15.93 2.56
N ASP A 56 -28.00 14.85 2.24
CA ASP A 56 -28.86 14.20 3.23
C ASP A 56 -28.06 13.56 4.36
N ALA A 57 -26.85 13.06 4.06
CA ALA A 57 -25.96 12.45 5.04
C ALA A 57 -25.22 13.49 5.90
N VAL A 58 -24.78 14.61 5.30
CA VAL A 58 -23.90 15.60 5.94
C VAL A 58 -24.66 16.80 6.50
N LEU A 59 -25.81 17.14 5.92
CA LEU A 59 -26.63 18.31 6.24
C LEU A 59 -28.06 17.91 6.62
N PRO A 60 -28.25 17.04 7.63
CA PRO A 60 -29.56 16.47 7.99
C PRO A 60 -30.59 17.54 8.40
N ARG A 61 -30.13 18.75 8.71
CA ARG A 61 -30.93 19.92 9.09
C ARG A 61 -30.64 21.14 8.23
N GLY A 62 -30.26 20.90 6.98
CA GLY A 62 -29.96 21.92 5.98
C GLY A 62 -28.56 22.52 6.11
N ASP A 63 -28.33 23.55 5.29
CA ASP A 63 -27.06 24.25 5.20
C ASP A 63 -26.49 24.69 6.57
N ARG A 64 -25.16 24.63 6.68
CA ARG A 64 -24.43 25.05 7.88
C ARG A 64 -23.35 26.08 7.52
N ALA A 65 -23.31 27.17 8.28
CA ALA A 65 -22.18 28.09 8.36
C ALA A 65 -21.57 28.16 9.76
N TYR A 66 -22.31 27.71 10.79
CA TYR A 66 -21.83 27.65 12.16
C TYR A 66 -21.41 26.22 12.53
N THR A 67 -20.16 26.06 12.96
CA THR A 67 -19.53 24.77 13.26
C THR A 67 -20.19 24.03 14.41
N VAL A 68 -20.63 24.76 15.45
CA VAL A 68 -21.27 24.16 16.64
C VAL A 68 -22.58 23.46 16.26
N TRP A 69 -23.45 24.10 15.49
CA TRP A 69 -24.71 23.48 15.02
C TRP A 69 -24.46 22.23 14.16
N SER A 70 -23.39 22.25 13.36
CA SER A 70 -22.98 21.09 12.56
C SER A 70 -22.50 19.92 13.43
N ALA A 71 -21.80 20.19 14.54
CA ALA A 71 -21.42 19.17 15.51
C ALA A 71 -22.62 18.64 16.32
N GLU A 72 -23.52 19.52 16.74
CA GLU A 72 -24.78 19.17 17.42
C GLU A 72 -25.68 18.29 16.55
N ASP A 73 -25.67 18.44 15.22
CA ASP A 73 -26.37 17.52 14.32
C ASP A 73 -25.82 16.09 14.44
N GLY A 74 -24.49 15.93 14.43
CA GLY A 74 -23.84 14.63 14.61
C GLY A 74 -24.09 14.03 15.99
N GLU A 75 -24.14 14.87 17.04
CA GLU A 75 -24.49 14.46 18.40
C GLU A 75 -25.95 14.00 18.49
N ALA A 76 -26.89 14.76 17.92
CA ALA A 76 -28.31 14.41 17.90
C ALA A 76 -28.61 13.11 17.12
N LEU A 77 -27.77 12.78 16.14
CA LEU A 77 -27.83 11.52 15.41
C LEU A 77 -27.17 10.33 16.16
N GLY A 78 -26.56 10.57 17.32
CA GLY A 78 -25.83 9.54 18.07
C GLY A 78 -24.54 9.08 17.39
N ARG A 79 -23.98 9.90 16.48
CA ARG A 79 -22.79 9.58 15.67
C ARG A 79 -21.55 10.35 16.11
N TRP A 80 -21.68 11.17 17.13
CA TRP A 80 -20.59 11.96 17.70
C TRP A 80 -19.60 11.11 18.51
N HIS A 81 -18.32 11.40 18.32
CA HIS A 81 -17.23 10.84 19.09
C HIS A 81 -16.29 11.96 19.56
N ALA A 82 -15.92 11.95 20.84
CA ALA A 82 -14.89 12.86 21.36
C ALA A 82 -13.54 12.62 20.67
N GLY A 83 -12.75 13.68 20.49
CA GLY A 83 -11.51 13.70 19.68
C GLY A 83 -10.29 12.98 20.25
N THR A 84 -10.48 12.00 21.14
CA THR A 84 -9.36 11.26 21.74
C THR A 84 -8.65 10.36 20.73
N VAL A 85 -7.35 10.09 20.94
CA VAL A 85 -6.57 9.14 20.12
C VAL A 85 -7.27 7.77 20.01
N ALA A 86 -7.85 7.29 21.10
CA ALA A 86 -8.56 6.01 21.14
C ALA A 86 -9.80 6.03 20.23
N ASN A 87 -10.61 7.09 20.32
CA ASN A 87 -11.80 7.23 19.48
C ASN A 87 -11.44 7.44 18.01
N ILE A 88 -10.45 8.28 17.71
CA ILE A 88 -9.99 8.51 16.33
C ILE A 88 -9.58 7.19 15.68
N LYS A 89 -8.74 6.41 16.35
CA LYS A 89 -8.27 5.12 15.82
C LYS A 89 -9.39 4.10 15.64
N LYS A 90 -10.41 4.14 16.52
CA LYS A 90 -11.49 3.15 16.51
C LYS A 90 -12.63 3.51 15.56
N TYR A 91 -12.97 4.78 15.46
CA TYR A 91 -14.21 5.22 14.83
C TYR A 91 -14.03 6.23 13.71
N ALA A 92 -12.95 7.02 13.65
CA ALA A 92 -12.81 8.00 12.59
C ALA A 92 -12.56 7.31 11.25
N GLN A 93 -13.27 7.73 10.21
CA GLN A 93 -13.13 7.21 8.86
C GLN A 93 -12.84 8.34 7.86
N PRO A 94 -12.22 8.05 6.70
CA PRO A 94 -12.17 9.01 5.61
C PRO A 94 -13.58 9.51 5.28
N GLY A 95 -13.75 10.83 5.19
CA GLY A 95 -15.05 11.50 5.03
C GLY A 95 -15.72 11.92 6.34
N ALA A 96 -15.18 11.56 7.51
CA ALA A 96 -15.68 12.09 8.79
C ALA A 96 -15.56 13.61 8.84
N VAL A 97 -16.55 14.29 9.42
CA VAL A 97 -16.47 15.72 9.70
C VAL A 97 -15.83 15.88 11.07
N VAL A 98 -14.69 16.58 11.12
CA VAL A 98 -13.87 16.74 12.34
C VAL A 98 -13.84 18.20 12.76
N TYR A 99 -13.97 18.44 14.07
CA TYR A 99 -14.13 19.75 14.66
C TYR A 99 -13.01 20.04 15.64
N PHE A 100 -12.53 21.28 15.64
CA PHE A 100 -11.37 21.69 16.41
C PHE A 100 -11.73 22.77 17.42
N ASP A 101 -11.13 22.66 18.60
CA ASP A 101 -11.20 23.62 19.71
C ASP A 101 -9.77 24.05 20.04
N TRP A 102 -9.44 25.30 19.76
CA TRP A 102 -8.10 25.85 19.98
C TRP A 102 -7.81 26.18 21.44
N GLN A 103 -8.82 26.06 22.31
CA GLN A 103 -8.70 26.20 23.76
C GLN A 103 -8.62 24.86 24.48
N TYR A 104 -8.59 23.72 23.76
CA TYR A 104 -8.35 22.39 24.31
C TYR A 104 -9.37 21.98 25.39
N THR A 105 -10.64 22.38 25.25
CA THR A 105 -11.68 22.13 26.26
C THR A 105 -12.55 20.90 25.96
N ASP A 106 -12.44 20.34 24.75
CA ASP A 106 -13.23 19.21 24.25
C ASP A 106 -14.75 19.46 24.22
N ARG A 107 -15.19 20.73 24.24
CA ARG A 107 -16.61 21.09 24.27
C ARG A 107 -17.12 21.45 22.89
N ILE A 108 -18.29 20.90 22.52
CA ILE A 108 -19.00 21.27 21.28
C ILE A 108 -19.23 22.79 21.21
N ALA A 109 -19.63 23.42 22.31
CA ALA A 109 -19.86 24.86 22.37
C ALA A 109 -18.60 25.73 22.20
N ALA A 110 -17.40 25.13 22.27
CA ALA A 110 -16.12 25.81 22.13
C ALA A 110 -15.44 25.55 20.76
N ILE A 111 -16.13 24.90 19.81
CA ILE A 111 -15.57 24.60 18.50
C ILE A 111 -15.29 25.88 17.71
N ASP A 112 -14.04 26.04 17.26
CA ASP A 112 -13.56 27.16 16.48
C ASP A 112 -13.47 26.86 14.97
N HIS A 113 -13.27 25.59 14.61
CA HIS A 113 -12.97 25.21 13.23
C HIS A 113 -13.46 23.82 12.88
N VAL A 114 -13.51 23.52 11.58
CA VAL A 114 -13.97 22.23 11.06
C VAL A 114 -13.17 21.85 9.81
N GLY A 115 -13.02 20.56 9.58
CA GLY A 115 -12.45 19.99 8.37
C GLY A 115 -13.06 18.63 8.04
N LEU A 116 -12.63 18.06 6.92
CA LEU A 116 -12.99 16.72 6.49
C LEU A 116 -11.78 15.80 6.67
N VAL A 117 -11.95 14.68 7.36
CA VAL A 117 -10.88 13.67 7.53
C VAL A 117 -10.60 13.02 6.19
N GLU A 118 -9.37 13.16 5.70
CA GLU A 118 -8.90 12.48 4.50
C GLU A 118 -8.24 11.14 4.83
N GLN A 119 -7.54 11.07 5.97
CA GLN A 119 -6.85 9.86 6.42
C GLN A 119 -6.64 9.89 7.94
N VAL A 120 -6.80 8.73 8.59
CA VAL A 120 -6.36 8.50 9.97
C VAL A 120 -4.95 7.93 9.96
N LEU A 121 -4.04 8.56 10.70
CA LEU A 121 -2.63 8.15 10.77
C LEU A 121 -2.41 7.10 11.88
N PRO A 122 -1.37 6.25 11.78
CA PRO A 122 -1.12 5.17 12.75
C PRO A 122 -0.91 5.64 14.20
N ASP A 123 -0.48 6.89 14.41
CA ASP A 123 -0.27 7.51 15.72
C ASP A 123 -1.55 8.17 16.29
N GLY A 124 -2.66 8.15 15.56
CA GLY A 124 -3.92 8.76 15.98
C GLY A 124 -4.06 10.24 15.63
N ARG A 125 -3.14 10.80 14.83
CA ARG A 125 -3.37 12.07 14.15
C ARG A 125 -4.29 11.88 12.95
N VAL A 126 -4.90 12.96 12.48
CA VAL A 126 -5.72 12.97 11.27
C VAL A 126 -5.14 13.91 10.22
N GLN A 127 -5.07 13.46 8.98
CA GLN A 127 -4.88 14.32 7.82
C GLN A 127 -6.25 14.80 7.34
N THR A 128 -6.38 16.10 7.10
CA THR A 128 -7.65 16.76 6.82
C THR A 128 -7.57 17.66 5.59
N ILE A 129 -8.72 17.95 5.00
CA ILE A 129 -8.93 19.06 4.07
C ILE A 129 -9.81 20.09 4.79
N GLU A 130 -9.31 21.32 4.91
CA GLU A 130 -9.91 22.38 5.72
C GLU A 130 -10.13 23.62 4.86
N GLY A 131 -11.38 24.09 4.74
CA GLY A 131 -11.69 25.40 4.16
C GLY A 131 -11.43 26.53 5.16
N ASN A 132 -11.09 27.72 4.66
CA ASN A 132 -10.73 28.88 5.48
C ASN A 132 -9.54 28.64 6.45
N SER A 133 -8.65 27.70 6.13
CA SER A 133 -7.41 27.46 6.89
C SER A 133 -6.36 28.52 6.47
N GLY A 134 -6.39 29.67 7.14
CA GLY A 134 -5.66 30.87 6.72
C GLY A 134 -6.19 31.39 5.38
N ASP A 135 -7.49 31.63 5.33
CA ASP A 135 -8.29 32.11 4.18
C ASP A 135 -8.06 31.33 2.87
N ALA A 136 -7.88 30.01 3.00
CA ALA A 136 -7.71 29.10 1.87
C ALA A 136 -8.14 27.68 2.20
N VAL A 137 -8.41 26.85 1.18
CA VAL A 137 -8.55 25.40 1.34
C VAL A 137 -7.16 24.78 1.39
N LYS A 138 -6.83 24.13 2.50
CA LYS A 138 -5.52 23.51 2.70
C LYS A 138 -5.64 22.10 3.26
N ARG A 139 -4.64 21.30 2.91
CA ARG A 139 -4.38 20.04 3.60
C ARG A 139 -3.61 20.31 4.90
N ARG A 140 -4.03 19.65 5.98
CA ARG A 140 -3.42 19.76 7.31
C ARG A 140 -3.27 18.40 7.94
N VAL A 141 -2.38 18.31 8.91
CA VAL A 141 -2.29 17.19 9.85
C VAL A 141 -2.55 17.77 11.23
N ARG A 142 -3.48 17.17 11.96
CA ARG A 142 -3.95 17.64 13.27
C ARG A 142 -3.77 16.54 14.30
N SER A 143 -3.32 16.93 15.47
CA SER A 143 -3.20 16.07 16.64
C SER A 143 -4.51 16.01 17.41
N ALA A 144 -4.68 14.95 18.21
CA ALA A 144 -5.91 14.68 18.94
C ALA A 144 -6.24 15.76 19.99
N ASP A 145 -5.23 16.40 20.56
CA ASP A 145 -5.37 17.44 21.59
C ASP A 145 -6.13 18.69 21.12
N VAL A 146 -6.10 19.01 19.82
CA VAL A 146 -6.86 20.14 19.27
C VAL A 146 -8.23 19.75 18.72
N ILE A 147 -8.63 18.48 18.83
CA ILE A 147 -9.88 17.97 18.24
C ILE A 147 -10.93 17.87 19.34
N ALA A 148 -11.97 18.69 19.26
CA ALA A 148 -13.11 18.57 20.17
C ALA A 148 -13.87 17.25 19.93
N GLY A 149 -14.04 16.90 18.65
CA GLY A 149 -14.64 15.63 18.26
C GLY A 149 -14.90 15.55 16.77
N PHE A 150 -15.55 14.47 16.38
CA PHE A 150 -15.90 14.18 15.00
C PHE A 150 -17.17 13.33 14.97
N TRP A 151 -17.82 13.29 13.82
CA TRP A 151 -18.84 12.29 13.54
C TRP A 151 -18.70 11.77 12.11
N ASN A 152 -19.21 10.56 11.89
CA ASN A 152 -19.21 9.91 10.58
C ASN A 152 -20.60 10.09 9.94
N PRO A 153 -20.73 10.89 8.87
CA PRO A 153 -21.95 10.94 8.08
C PRO A 153 -22.36 9.57 7.57
N ASP A 154 -23.67 9.37 7.41
CA ASP A 154 -24.24 8.12 6.92
C ASP A 154 -24.10 8.01 5.40
N TYR A 155 -22.87 7.93 4.93
CA TYR A 155 -22.57 7.72 3.52
C TYR A 155 -23.09 6.35 3.07
N GLU A 156 -23.57 6.26 1.83
CA GLU A 156 -23.72 4.96 1.19
C GLU A 156 -22.33 4.32 1.10
N GLU A 157 -22.24 3.03 1.43
CA GLU A 157 -21.01 2.26 1.25
C GLU A 157 -20.63 2.31 -0.23
N ASP A 158 -19.38 2.72 -0.53
CA ASP A 158 -18.82 2.53 -1.86
C ASP A 158 -18.75 1.01 -2.11
N ASP A 159 -19.20 0.53 -3.28
CA ASP A 159 -18.92 -0.81 -3.84
C ASP A 159 -17.40 -0.98 -4.16
N MET A 160 -16.52 -0.49 -3.30
CA MET A 160 -15.08 -0.63 -3.43
C MET A 160 -14.66 -2.01 -2.88
N PRO A 161 -13.94 -2.82 -3.66
CA PRO A 161 -13.39 -4.09 -3.17
C PRO A 161 -12.52 -3.82 -1.94
N SER A 162 -12.70 -4.64 -0.89
CA SER A 162 -11.91 -4.54 0.33
C SER A 162 -10.41 -4.71 0.03
N ALA A 163 -9.55 -4.32 0.97
CA ALA A 163 -8.10 -4.59 0.84
C ALA A 163 -7.81 -6.09 0.63
N LYS A 164 -8.66 -6.96 1.18
CA LYS A 164 -8.62 -8.41 0.93
C LYS A 164 -9.00 -8.73 -0.51
N ASP A 165 -10.09 -8.17 -1.04
CA ASP A 165 -10.52 -8.42 -2.42
C ASP A 165 -9.49 -7.92 -3.43
N ILE A 166 -8.83 -6.79 -3.14
CA ILE A 166 -7.70 -6.29 -3.95
C ILE A 166 -6.53 -7.26 -3.87
N ALA A 167 -6.17 -7.74 -2.66
CA ALA A 167 -5.10 -8.71 -2.48
C ALA A 167 -5.39 -10.03 -3.19
N ASP A 168 -6.62 -10.56 -3.08
CA ASP A 168 -7.07 -11.78 -3.72
C ASP A 168 -7.07 -11.62 -5.26
N ALA A 169 -7.51 -10.46 -5.78
CA ALA A 169 -7.46 -10.16 -7.21
C ALA A 169 -6.02 -10.07 -7.74
N VAL A 170 -5.10 -9.47 -6.96
CA VAL A 170 -3.67 -9.45 -7.29
C VAL A 170 -3.10 -10.87 -7.26
N TYR A 171 -3.45 -11.67 -6.24
CA TYR A 171 -2.98 -13.04 -6.09
C TYR A 171 -3.42 -13.95 -7.24
N GLU A 172 -4.69 -13.88 -7.65
CA GLU A 172 -5.22 -14.60 -8.81
C GLU A 172 -4.56 -14.14 -10.11
N ARG A 173 -4.34 -12.83 -10.30
CA ARG A 173 -3.66 -12.30 -11.49
C ARG A 173 -2.25 -12.87 -11.66
N PHE A 174 -1.54 -13.13 -10.58
CA PHE A 174 -0.19 -13.71 -10.60
C PHE A 174 -0.17 -15.24 -10.49
N THR A 175 -1.34 -15.88 -10.36
CA THR A 175 -1.46 -17.33 -10.35
C THR A 175 -1.58 -17.85 -11.77
N GLY A 176 -0.51 -18.48 -12.26
CA GLY A 176 -0.47 -19.10 -13.59
C GLY A 176 -0.97 -20.54 -13.56
N THR A 177 -1.39 -21.05 -14.72
CA THR A 177 -1.62 -22.49 -14.93
C THR A 177 -0.52 -23.04 -15.85
N VAL A 178 0.10 -24.15 -15.45
CA VAL A 178 1.16 -24.79 -16.24
C VAL A 178 0.58 -25.34 -17.53
N THR A 179 1.12 -24.88 -18.65
CA THR A 179 0.76 -25.34 -19.99
C THR A 179 1.67 -26.49 -20.42
N GLY A 180 1.24 -27.31 -21.38
CA GLY A 180 2.04 -28.48 -21.84
C GLY A 180 3.30 -28.12 -22.62
N ASP A 181 3.42 -26.88 -23.09
CA ASP A 181 4.51 -26.41 -23.92
C ASP A 181 5.70 -25.84 -23.14
N VAL A 182 5.60 -25.62 -21.83
CA VAL A 182 6.74 -25.18 -21.01
C VAL A 182 7.71 -26.32 -20.72
N TRP A 183 9.01 -26.02 -20.72
CA TRP A 183 10.09 -26.99 -20.46
C TRP A 183 9.85 -27.82 -19.18
N ALA A 184 9.44 -27.17 -18.08
CA ALA A 184 9.20 -27.87 -16.81
C ALA A 184 8.06 -28.90 -16.90
N ALA A 185 7.05 -28.68 -17.73
CA ALA A 185 6.00 -29.68 -17.94
C ALA A 185 6.50 -30.86 -18.79
N ARG A 186 7.35 -30.59 -19.79
CA ARG A 186 7.95 -31.63 -20.66
C ARG A 186 8.87 -32.56 -19.87
N GLU A 187 9.65 -32.00 -18.96
CA GLU A 187 10.53 -32.74 -18.05
C GLU A 187 9.78 -33.42 -16.90
N LYS A 188 8.43 -33.35 -16.87
CA LYS A 188 7.57 -33.87 -15.79
C LYS A 188 7.94 -33.34 -14.40
N ILE A 189 8.51 -32.14 -14.39
CA ILE A 189 8.88 -31.40 -13.18
C ILE A 189 7.62 -30.76 -12.58
N LEU A 190 6.68 -30.33 -13.43
CA LEU A 190 5.37 -29.81 -13.08
C LEU A 190 4.27 -30.53 -13.84
N ASP A 191 3.10 -30.67 -13.24
CA ASP A 191 1.94 -31.25 -13.91
C ASP A 191 1.25 -30.23 -14.81
N VAL A 192 0.86 -30.64 -16.01
CA VAL A 192 0.03 -29.80 -16.90
C VAL A 192 -1.31 -29.53 -16.21
N GLY A 193 -1.71 -28.26 -16.14
CA GLY A 193 -2.90 -27.83 -15.40
C GLY A 193 -2.65 -27.50 -13.93
N GLN A 194 -1.43 -27.72 -13.41
CA GLN A 194 -1.08 -27.29 -12.06
C GLN A 194 -1.16 -25.76 -11.95
N LYS A 195 -1.83 -25.26 -10.91
CA LYS A 195 -1.79 -23.83 -10.55
C LYS A 195 -0.48 -23.51 -9.81
N ILE A 196 0.22 -22.50 -10.29
CA ILE A 196 1.44 -21.97 -9.68
C ILE A 196 1.17 -20.55 -9.22
N ASP A 197 0.80 -20.44 -7.94
CA ASP A 197 0.66 -19.17 -7.25
C ASP A 197 2.04 -18.62 -6.82
N PRO A 198 2.15 -17.32 -6.46
CA PRO A 198 3.42 -16.71 -6.08
C PRO A 198 4.17 -17.42 -4.94
N LYS A 199 3.44 -17.96 -3.96
CA LYS A 199 4.04 -18.67 -2.81
C LYS A 199 4.58 -20.04 -3.24
N THR A 200 3.81 -20.75 -4.06
CA THR A 200 4.22 -22.03 -4.65
C THR A 200 5.43 -21.85 -5.55
N ALA A 201 5.46 -20.80 -6.38
CA ALA A 201 6.59 -20.47 -7.25
C ALA A 201 7.88 -20.24 -6.45
N LEU A 202 7.83 -19.41 -5.40
CA LEU A 202 8.99 -19.14 -4.54
C LEU A 202 9.51 -20.41 -3.85
N ARG A 203 8.59 -21.28 -3.40
CA ARG A 203 8.96 -22.56 -2.78
C ARG A 203 9.67 -23.48 -3.76
N GLN A 204 9.20 -23.53 -5.00
CA GLN A 204 9.80 -24.35 -6.05
C GLN A 204 11.18 -23.82 -6.46
N ILE A 205 11.33 -22.51 -6.68
CA ILE A 205 12.63 -21.89 -6.95
C ILE A 205 13.64 -22.28 -5.87
N TRP A 206 13.25 -22.13 -4.60
CA TRP A 206 14.11 -22.50 -3.48
C TRP A 206 14.50 -24.00 -3.49
N ALA A 207 13.54 -24.89 -3.78
CA ALA A 207 13.79 -26.32 -3.88
C ALA A 207 14.79 -26.67 -5.01
N TYR A 208 14.62 -26.09 -6.20
CA TYR A 208 15.54 -26.30 -7.33
C TYR A 208 16.94 -25.76 -7.04
N THR A 209 17.05 -24.56 -6.46
CA THR A 209 18.34 -24.00 -6.10
C THR A 209 19.06 -24.86 -5.07
N LYS A 210 18.32 -25.40 -4.08
CA LYS A 210 18.89 -26.30 -3.07
C LYS A 210 19.36 -27.63 -3.67
N ASP A 211 18.57 -28.23 -4.56
CA ASP A 211 18.94 -29.48 -5.24
C ASP A 211 20.12 -29.30 -6.19
N GLY A 212 20.12 -28.23 -6.99
CA GLY A 212 21.25 -27.87 -7.84
C GLY A 212 22.55 -27.69 -7.04
N TYR A 213 22.48 -26.96 -5.92
CA TYR A 213 23.62 -26.80 -5.01
C TYR A 213 24.16 -28.15 -4.48
N ALA A 214 23.28 -29.10 -4.17
CA ALA A 214 23.69 -30.43 -3.73
C ALA A 214 24.38 -31.23 -4.85
N ARG A 215 23.84 -31.20 -6.07
CA ARG A 215 24.43 -31.87 -7.24
C ARG A 215 25.78 -31.28 -7.62
N ASP A 216 25.90 -29.95 -7.63
CA ASP A 216 27.16 -29.27 -7.92
C ASP A 216 28.24 -29.67 -6.90
N ARG A 217 27.87 -29.75 -5.62
CA ARG A 217 28.74 -30.25 -4.56
C ARG A 217 29.19 -31.69 -4.79
N GLU A 218 28.30 -32.56 -5.26
CA GLU A 218 28.64 -33.95 -5.57
C GLU A 218 29.58 -34.04 -6.78
N ILE A 219 29.33 -33.27 -7.84
CA ILE A 219 30.20 -33.18 -9.01
C ILE A 219 31.61 -32.72 -8.61
N LEU A 220 31.72 -31.65 -7.82
CA LEU A 220 32.99 -31.16 -7.31
C LEU A 220 33.74 -32.23 -6.48
N ALA A 221 33.02 -32.99 -5.66
CA ALA A 221 33.61 -34.08 -4.89
C ALA A 221 34.13 -35.22 -5.78
N ARG A 222 33.38 -35.59 -6.83
CA ARG A 222 33.79 -36.61 -7.81
C ARG A 222 35.00 -36.16 -8.62
N LEU A 223 35.04 -34.89 -9.04
CA LEU A 223 36.20 -34.30 -9.74
C LEU A 223 37.45 -34.33 -8.84
N ALA A 224 37.32 -33.93 -7.58
CA ALA A 224 38.44 -34.01 -6.62
C ALA A 224 38.94 -35.45 -6.41
N ALA A 225 38.04 -36.44 -6.41
CA ALA A 225 38.42 -37.85 -6.32
C ALA A 225 39.13 -38.36 -7.59
N GLN A 226 38.71 -37.90 -8.77
CA GLN A 226 39.39 -38.20 -10.02
C GLN A 226 40.80 -37.61 -10.06
N ASP A 227 40.97 -36.34 -9.68
CA ASP A 227 42.27 -35.70 -9.57
C ASP A 227 43.22 -36.49 -8.65
N ALA A 228 42.73 -36.95 -7.50
CA ALA A 228 43.50 -37.77 -6.57
C ALA A 228 43.90 -39.13 -7.19
N THR A 229 43.02 -39.73 -7.98
CA THR A 229 43.30 -41.01 -8.67
C THR A 229 44.36 -40.85 -9.76
N ILE A 230 44.25 -39.79 -10.57
CA ILE A 230 45.24 -39.48 -11.62
C ILE A 230 46.61 -39.23 -10.97
N LYS A 231 46.65 -38.49 -9.86
CA LYS A 231 47.89 -38.30 -9.10
C LYS A 231 48.50 -39.61 -8.61
N ALA A 232 47.71 -40.49 -8.00
CA ALA A 232 48.21 -41.79 -7.54
C ALA A 232 48.77 -42.65 -8.68
N LEU A 233 48.16 -42.59 -9.88
CA LEU A 233 48.67 -43.27 -11.07
C LEU A 233 50.00 -42.67 -11.56
N ALA A 234 50.10 -41.33 -11.59
CA ALA A 234 51.33 -40.63 -11.97
C ALA A 234 52.49 -40.96 -11.00
N ASP A 235 52.22 -40.97 -9.70
CA ASP A 235 53.20 -41.34 -8.67
C ASP A 235 53.66 -42.81 -8.83
N ALA A 236 52.73 -43.73 -9.12
CA ALA A 236 53.05 -45.13 -9.34
C ALA A 236 53.88 -45.37 -10.62
N LEU A 237 53.68 -44.56 -11.67
CA LEU A 237 54.47 -44.56 -12.89
C LEU A 237 55.90 -44.04 -12.63
N ALA A 238 56.03 -42.90 -11.96
CA ALA A 238 57.32 -42.33 -11.58
C ALA A 238 58.14 -43.26 -10.67
N ALA A 239 57.48 -44.03 -9.79
CA ALA A 239 58.15 -45.05 -8.99
C ALA A 239 58.78 -46.20 -9.80
N ARG A 240 58.35 -46.42 -11.05
CA ARG A 240 58.88 -47.46 -11.95
C ARG A 240 59.89 -46.94 -12.97
N ASP A 241 59.91 -45.63 -13.23
CA ASP A 241 60.83 -44.97 -14.14
C ASP A 241 61.44 -43.72 -13.48
N SER A 242 62.70 -43.82 -13.04
CA SER A 242 63.39 -42.75 -12.33
C SER A 242 63.66 -41.50 -13.17
N ASN A 243 63.43 -41.54 -14.49
CA ASN A 243 63.54 -40.38 -15.37
C ASN A 243 62.22 -39.61 -15.54
N LEU A 244 61.12 -40.09 -14.95
CA LEU A 244 59.79 -39.53 -15.11
C LEU A 244 59.40 -38.68 -13.90
N ASP A 245 59.10 -37.40 -14.14
CA ASP A 245 58.61 -36.46 -13.11
C ASP A 245 57.08 -36.46 -13.05
N ALA A 246 56.51 -36.92 -11.92
CA ALA A 246 55.08 -37.07 -11.73
C ALA A 246 54.33 -35.73 -11.75
N ASP A 247 54.91 -34.68 -11.17
CA ASP A 247 54.26 -33.37 -11.08
C ASP A 247 54.20 -32.70 -12.47
N SER A 248 55.30 -32.74 -13.24
CA SER A 248 55.30 -32.26 -14.62
C SER A 248 54.34 -33.03 -15.54
N LEU A 249 54.19 -34.35 -15.34
CA LEU A 249 53.21 -35.16 -16.07
C LEU A 249 51.77 -34.75 -15.73
N LEU A 250 51.47 -34.50 -14.45
CA LEU A 250 50.14 -34.05 -14.01
C LEU A 250 49.76 -32.68 -14.58
N ASP A 251 50.70 -31.73 -14.56
CA ASP A 251 50.48 -30.40 -15.13
C ASP A 251 50.20 -30.47 -16.62
N ARG A 252 50.92 -31.34 -17.35
CA ARG A 252 50.67 -31.58 -18.77
C ARG A 252 49.32 -32.25 -19.03
N ILE A 253 48.91 -33.23 -18.21
CA ILE A 253 47.58 -33.85 -18.32
C ILE A 253 46.48 -32.81 -18.10
N ARG A 254 46.62 -31.92 -17.11
CA ARG A 254 45.66 -30.84 -16.85
C ARG A 254 45.55 -29.87 -18.03
N ALA A 255 46.69 -29.40 -18.56
CA ALA A 255 46.71 -28.51 -19.72
C ALA A 255 46.08 -29.12 -20.97
N GLU A 256 46.27 -30.43 -21.19
CA GLU A 256 45.61 -31.15 -22.29
C GLU A 256 44.09 -31.29 -22.05
N LEU A 257 43.65 -31.56 -20.81
CA LEU A 257 42.22 -31.63 -20.46
C LEU A 257 41.49 -30.30 -20.65
N GLU A 258 42.15 -29.16 -20.42
CA GLU A 258 41.58 -27.82 -20.67
C GLU A 258 41.26 -27.59 -22.16
N ASN A 259 41.97 -28.28 -23.06
CA ASN A 259 41.74 -28.20 -24.51
C ASN A 259 40.67 -29.19 -25.00
N VAL A 260 40.18 -30.10 -24.14
CA VAL A 260 39.13 -31.06 -24.50
C VAL A 260 37.77 -30.37 -24.46
N SER A 261 37.17 -30.14 -25.63
CA SER A 261 35.77 -29.71 -25.72
C SER A 261 34.83 -30.89 -25.51
N ILE A 262 34.14 -30.91 -24.37
CA ILE A 262 33.05 -31.85 -24.12
C ILE A 262 31.76 -31.25 -24.70
N ARG A 263 31.18 -31.91 -25.72
CA ARG A 263 29.79 -31.63 -26.12
C ARG A 263 28.88 -32.32 -25.10
N LEU A 264 28.27 -31.53 -24.23
CA LEU A 264 27.16 -32.01 -23.41
C LEU A 264 25.94 -32.15 -24.33
N ASP A 265 25.58 -33.39 -24.66
CA ASP A 265 24.32 -33.68 -25.33
C ASP A 265 23.20 -33.57 -24.29
N VAL A 266 22.76 -32.34 -24.04
CA VAL A 266 21.55 -32.07 -23.27
C VAL A 266 20.38 -32.47 -24.16
N GLY A 267 19.86 -33.69 -23.93
CA GLY A 267 18.76 -34.29 -24.66
C GLY A 267 17.59 -33.33 -24.86
N LYS A 268 17.01 -33.39 -26.07
CA LYS A 268 15.85 -32.59 -26.51
C LYS A 268 14.57 -32.93 -25.77
#